data_AF-A0A3D0XMD6-F1
#
_entry.id   AF-A0A3D0XMD6-F1
#
_cell.length_a   1.000
_cell.length_b   1.000
_cell.length_c   1.000
_cell.angle_alpha   90.00
_cell.angle_beta   90.00
_cell.angle_gamma   90.00
#
_symmetry.space_group_name_H-M   'P 1'
#
loop_
_entity.id
_entity.type
_entity.pdbx_description
1 polymer ?
#
loop_
_entity_poly.entity_id
_entity_poly.type
_entity_poly.pdbx_seq_one_letter_code
_entity_poly.pdbx_strand_id
1 'polypeptide(L)'
;MHKVGSIAYLMQGGYTSNGNGNDTGNGGPFRLWGLSMFGQASWLLIFAFLSVIACIPRFKREKWSIRNGVLAFFLLWLITDFVFFSFSNFFHRYYLCVLAPPIAVLIGMGLPEMVQAFKEKRKWFGWLLPLSLLVTSIMSILFILHYPILRLFLVPIIALFTVISLLFLFLYRRKEKQGYLPPAIACTLAAILTAPFYWCLTVIWFPPVNSTMPYAGPELATQVQTRSMTSNQETMVAPDASTKAMEDYLVKNYQPGSFLVVTSRSDNAAAFIIDTGLPAVAYGGFVGTDKGLTLSEIKNLVNSGKITYFLLAEETGPGEFSNFSISAYVKTNAKLISPSEYGCGNMISSLNGTASFSLYRFNK
;
A
#
# COMPACT_ATOMS: atom_id res chain seq x y z
N MET A 1 12.95 -32.18 20.47
CA MET A 1 12.86 -31.49 19.17
C MET A 1 11.44 -31.00 18.82
N HIS A 2 10.60 -30.62 19.79
CA HIS A 2 9.16 -30.34 19.55
C HIS A 2 8.68 -28.91 19.88
N LYS A 3 9.55 -27.89 19.86
CA LYS A 3 9.16 -26.51 20.24
C LYS A 3 9.59 -25.38 19.30
N VAL A 4 10.00 -25.67 18.07
CA VAL A 4 10.33 -24.62 17.07
C VAL A 4 9.17 -24.36 16.08
N GLY A 5 8.18 -25.26 16.01
CA GLY A 5 7.03 -25.12 15.09
C GLY A 5 5.93 -24.15 15.52
N SER A 6 5.90 -23.64 16.77
CA SER A 6 4.76 -22.84 17.25
C SER A 6 4.80 -21.37 16.79
N ILE A 7 5.97 -20.82 16.46
CA ILE A 7 6.09 -19.44 15.97
C ILE A 7 5.67 -19.36 14.48
N ALA A 8 6.02 -20.38 13.68
CA ALA A 8 5.61 -20.47 12.29
C ALA A 8 4.08 -20.63 12.14
N TYR A 9 3.44 -21.33 13.07
CA TYR A 9 1.98 -21.51 13.07
C TYR A 9 1.20 -20.24 13.44
N LEU A 10 1.78 -19.37 14.27
CA LEU A 10 1.17 -18.06 14.61
C LEU A 10 1.28 -17.04 13.46
N MET A 11 2.17 -17.26 12.48
CA MET A 11 2.30 -16.42 11.28
C MET A 11 1.46 -16.91 10.09
N GLN A 12 0.77 -18.05 10.21
CA GLN A 12 -0.26 -18.47 9.24
C GLN A 12 -1.52 -17.62 9.45
N GLY A 13 -1.47 -16.36 9.03
CA GLY A 13 -2.67 -15.60 8.72
C GLY A 13 -3.35 -16.28 7.54
N GLY A 14 -4.42 -17.02 7.82
CA GLY A 14 -5.20 -17.73 6.81
C GLY A 14 -5.71 -16.76 5.75
N TYR A 15 -5.42 -17.06 4.48
CA TYR A 15 -6.16 -16.51 3.36
C TYR A 15 -7.57 -17.10 3.40
N THR A 16 -8.51 -16.41 4.04
CA THR A 16 -9.93 -16.78 3.97
C THR A 16 -10.48 -16.38 2.61
N SER A 17 -10.91 -17.37 1.84
CA SER A 17 -11.52 -17.29 0.50
C SER A 17 -12.91 -16.63 0.46
N ASN A 18 -13.25 -15.76 1.40
CA ASN A 18 -14.52 -15.03 1.39
C ASN A 18 -14.24 -13.59 0.97
N GLY A 19 -14.90 -13.14 -0.11
CA GLY A 19 -14.71 -11.88 -0.83
C GLY A 19 -14.97 -10.57 -0.07
N ASN A 20 -14.66 -10.51 1.22
CA ASN A 20 -14.37 -9.26 1.90
C ASN A 20 -12.86 -9.02 1.76
N GLY A 21 -12.47 -7.99 1.01
CA GLY A 21 -11.09 -7.56 0.76
C GLY A 21 -10.32 -7.10 2.00
N ASN A 22 -10.25 -7.94 3.04
CA ASN A 22 -9.55 -7.64 4.27
C ASN A 22 -8.11 -8.14 4.20
N ASP A 23 -7.31 -7.37 3.48
CA ASP A 23 -5.89 -7.57 3.28
C ASP A 23 -5.03 -7.44 4.56
N THR A 24 -5.63 -7.05 5.69
CA THR A 24 -4.92 -6.75 6.94
C THR A 24 -4.80 -7.93 7.89
N GLY A 25 -5.49 -9.04 7.60
CA GLY A 25 -5.54 -10.21 8.48
C GLY A 25 -6.24 -9.96 9.82
N ASN A 26 -6.16 -10.94 10.72
CA ASN A 26 -6.84 -10.91 12.02
C ASN A 26 -6.25 -9.88 12.98
N GLY A 27 -7.11 -9.29 13.82
CA GLY A 27 -6.72 -8.39 14.91
C GLY A 27 -5.84 -9.07 15.94
N GLY A 28 -4.75 -8.41 16.32
CA GLY A 28 -3.88 -8.91 17.37
C GLY A 28 -2.53 -8.21 17.46
N PRO A 29 -1.81 -8.41 18.57
CA PRO A 29 -0.51 -7.79 18.80
C PRO A 29 0.54 -8.20 17.75
N PHE A 30 0.36 -9.35 17.09
CA PHE A 30 1.28 -9.85 16.06
C PHE A 30 0.82 -9.56 14.62
N ARG A 31 -0.30 -8.85 14.42
CA ARG A 31 -0.88 -8.58 13.08
C ARG A 31 0.13 -7.97 12.12
N LEU A 32 0.95 -7.02 12.59
CA LEU A 32 1.97 -6.36 11.76
C LEU A 32 3.05 -7.32 11.25
N TRP A 33 3.27 -8.46 11.91
CA TRP A 33 4.18 -9.51 11.43
C TRP A 33 3.49 -10.59 10.59
N GLY A 34 2.19 -10.44 10.31
CA GLY A 34 1.48 -11.29 9.37
C GLY A 34 2.01 -11.11 7.94
N LEU A 35 1.84 -12.14 7.11
CA LEU A 35 2.42 -12.19 5.75
C LEU A 35 2.10 -10.96 4.89
N SER A 36 0.87 -10.47 4.99
CA SER A 36 0.39 -9.32 4.23
C SER A 36 0.94 -7.97 4.71
N MET A 37 1.30 -7.86 5.99
CA MET A 37 1.70 -6.60 6.64
C MET A 37 3.23 -6.49 6.77
N PHE A 38 3.92 -7.61 6.92
CA PHE A 38 5.34 -7.64 7.26
C PHE A 38 6.17 -6.82 6.25
N GLY A 39 5.92 -7.06 4.97
CA GLY A 39 6.59 -6.38 3.86
C GLY A 39 6.41 -4.86 3.81
N GLN A 40 5.40 -4.31 4.52
CA GLN A 40 5.07 -2.88 4.48
C GLN A 40 5.73 -2.07 5.59
N ALA A 41 5.87 -2.61 6.80
CA ALA A 41 6.38 -1.82 7.94
C ALA A 41 7.23 -2.61 8.96
N SER A 42 7.21 -3.93 8.95
CA SER A 42 7.77 -4.71 10.08
C SER A 42 9.24 -5.07 9.94
N TRP A 43 9.85 -4.82 8.77
CA TRP A 43 11.28 -5.06 8.51
C TRP A 43 12.19 -4.53 9.62
N LEU A 44 11.94 -3.30 10.06
CA LEU A 44 12.80 -2.59 11.01
C LEU A 44 12.14 -2.35 12.37
N LEU A 45 10.90 -2.82 12.56
CA LEU A 45 10.09 -2.51 13.74
C LEU A 45 10.71 -3.07 15.03
N ILE A 46 11.19 -4.32 15.01
CA ILE A 46 11.89 -4.91 16.16
C ILE A 46 13.20 -4.17 16.45
N PHE A 47 13.92 -3.76 15.40
CA PHE A 47 15.15 -2.98 15.57
C PHE A 47 14.84 -1.65 16.26
N ALA A 48 13.77 -0.96 15.84
CA ALA A 48 13.31 0.28 16.44
C ALA A 48 12.97 0.11 17.93
N PHE A 49 12.25 -0.95 18.31
CA PHE A 49 11.95 -1.21 19.72
C PHE A 49 13.22 -1.45 20.55
N LEU A 50 14.19 -2.21 20.04
CA LEU A 50 15.47 -2.40 20.72
C LEU A 50 16.28 -1.10 20.78
N SER A 51 16.19 -0.24 19.77
CA SER A 51 16.79 1.10 19.73
C SER A 51 16.21 2.02 20.80
N VAL A 52 14.91 1.95 21.07
CA VAL A 52 14.28 2.65 22.20
C VAL A 52 14.87 2.17 23.53
N ILE A 53 15.03 0.86 23.72
CA ILE A 53 15.63 0.29 24.93
C ILE A 53 17.06 0.83 25.14
N ALA A 54 17.85 0.92 24.08
CA ALA A 54 19.21 1.46 24.14
C ALA A 54 19.27 2.92 24.62
N CYS A 55 18.21 3.70 24.40
CA CYS A 55 18.12 5.09 24.84
C CYS A 55 17.75 5.25 26.34
N ILE A 56 17.22 4.22 27.00
CA ILE A 56 16.73 4.30 28.40
C ILE A 56 17.80 4.83 29.38
N PRO A 57 19.07 4.39 29.36
CA PRO A 57 20.07 4.87 30.31
C PRO A 57 20.39 6.37 30.19
N ARG A 58 20.08 6.98 29.04
CA ARG A 58 20.25 8.42 28.79
C ARG A 58 19.01 9.22 29.14
N PHE A 59 17.87 8.56 29.30
CA PHE A 59 16.63 9.22 29.66
C PHE A 59 16.69 9.64 31.13
N LYS A 60 16.63 10.96 31.36
CA LYS A 60 16.62 11.55 32.70
C LYS A 60 15.31 12.31 32.88
N ARG A 61 14.36 11.71 33.61
CA ARG A 61 12.99 12.21 33.81
C ARG A 61 12.94 13.64 34.37
N GLU A 62 13.91 13.99 35.22
CA GLU A 62 14.02 15.29 35.88
C GLU A 62 14.51 16.41 34.94
N LYS A 63 15.02 16.06 33.74
CA LYS A 63 15.55 17.03 32.76
C LYS A 63 14.98 16.77 31.37
N TRP A 64 13.93 17.50 31.02
CA TRP A 64 13.38 17.54 29.66
C TRP A 64 14.33 18.28 28.71
N SER A 65 15.34 17.55 28.22
CA SER A 65 16.15 18.01 27.09
C SER A 65 15.39 17.84 25.77
N ILE A 66 15.77 18.60 24.74
CA ILE A 66 15.24 18.45 23.37
C ILE A 66 15.32 16.98 22.93
N ARG A 67 16.43 16.30 23.22
CA ARG A 67 16.62 14.88 22.93
C ARG A 67 15.55 13.99 23.57
N ASN A 68 15.21 14.22 24.85
CA ASN A 68 14.19 13.43 25.54
C ASN A 68 12.78 13.75 24.99
N GLY A 69 12.52 15.00 24.61
CA GLY A 69 11.29 15.40 23.93
C GLY A 69 11.11 14.70 22.59
N VAL A 70 12.15 14.68 21.76
CA VAL A 70 12.16 13.96 20.47
C VAL A 70 11.92 12.47 20.67
N LEU A 71 12.65 11.83 21.60
CA LEU A 71 12.46 10.41 21.92
C LEU A 71 11.02 10.12 22.35
N ALA A 72 10.46 10.92 23.25
CA ALA A 72 9.10 10.74 23.75
C ALA A 72 8.05 10.93 22.65
N PHE A 73 8.20 11.96 21.81
CA PHE A 73 7.29 12.23 20.70
C PHE A 73 7.25 11.07 19.70
N PHE A 74 8.40 10.64 19.19
CA PHE A 74 8.43 9.56 18.19
C PHE A 74 8.12 8.19 18.78
N LEU A 75 8.43 7.96 20.06
CA LEU A 75 7.99 6.74 20.75
C LEU A 75 6.47 6.70 20.93
N LEU A 76 5.87 7.83 21.35
CA LEU A 76 4.41 7.93 21.50
C LEU A 76 3.72 7.76 20.15
N TRP A 77 4.24 8.38 19.09
CA TRP A 77 3.77 8.16 17.72
C TRP A 77 3.84 6.67 17.38
N LEU A 78 5.02 6.03 17.48
CA LEU A 78 5.19 4.62 17.13
C LEU A 78 4.22 3.71 17.88
N ILE A 79 4.07 3.91 19.20
CA ILE A 79 3.19 3.09 20.03
C ILE A 79 1.73 3.29 19.64
N THR A 80 1.31 4.53 19.40
CA THR A 80 -0.08 4.85 19.01
C THR A 80 -0.44 4.15 17.71
N ASP A 81 0.40 4.29 16.69
CA ASP A 81 0.17 3.66 15.39
C ASP A 81 0.29 2.15 15.47
N PHE A 82 1.28 1.62 16.20
CA PHE A 82 1.43 0.18 16.43
C PHE A 82 0.15 -0.42 17.03
N VAL A 83 -0.39 0.19 18.09
CA VAL A 83 -1.64 -0.25 18.72
C VAL A 83 -2.81 -0.12 17.75
N PHE A 84 -2.96 1.02 17.07
CA PHE A 84 -4.04 1.23 16.12
C PHE A 84 -4.04 0.16 15.01
N PHE A 85 -2.90 -0.04 14.33
CA PHE A 85 -2.82 -0.99 13.23
C PHE A 85 -2.89 -2.45 13.70
N SER A 86 -2.46 -2.76 14.92
CA SER A 86 -2.63 -4.10 15.50
C SER A 86 -4.08 -4.48 15.76
N PHE A 87 -4.96 -3.52 16.11
CA PHE A 87 -6.31 -3.83 16.60
C PHE A 87 -7.46 -3.21 15.80
N SER A 88 -7.20 -2.27 14.88
CA SER A 88 -8.25 -1.64 14.06
C SER A 88 -9.05 -2.67 13.25
N ASN A 89 -10.35 -2.41 13.08
CA ASN A 89 -11.23 -3.25 12.27
C ASN A 89 -11.03 -3.05 10.77
N PHE A 90 -10.56 -1.87 10.36
CA PHE A 90 -10.40 -1.53 8.95
C PHE A 90 -9.28 -0.51 8.74
N PHE A 91 -8.40 -0.81 7.79
CA PHE A 91 -7.44 0.10 7.21
C PHE A 91 -6.87 -0.55 5.93
N HIS A 92 -6.13 0.22 5.15
CA HIS A 92 -5.43 -0.31 3.99
C HIS A 92 -3.92 -0.42 4.25
N ARG A 93 -3.27 -1.38 3.59
CA ARG A 93 -1.84 -1.68 3.79
C ARG A 93 -0.94 -0.45 3.65
N TYR A 94 -1.24 0.43 2.70
CA TYR A 94 -0.46 1.64 2.47
C TYR A 94 -0.52 2.66 3.61
N TYR A 95 -1.52 2.61 4.50
CA TYR A 95 -1.55 3.47 5.69
C TYR A 95 -0.35 3.20 6.59
N LEU A 96 0.25 2.00 6.55
CA LEU A 96 1.44 1.68 7.34
C LEU A 96 2.67 2.53 7.00
N CYS A 97 2.64 3.32 5.91
CA CYS A 97 3.69 4.28 5.60
C CYS A 97 3.91 5.32 6.72
N VAL A 98 2.88 5.61 7.54
CA VAL A 98 2.97 6.54 8.66
C VAL A 98 3.92 6.05 9.77
N LEU A 99 4.23 4.76 9.82
CA LEU A 99 5.20 4.17 10.75
C LEU A 99 6.66 4.47 10.35
N ALA A 100 6.93 4.86 9.11
CA ALA A 100 8.29 5.03 8.62
C ALA A 100 9.07 6.15 9.34
N PRO A 101 8.53 7.37 9.54
CA PRO A 101 9.24 8.42 10.27
C PRO A 101 9.62 8.05 11.71
N PRO A 102 8.72 7.55 12.59
CA PRO A 102 9.10 7.19 13.94
C PRO A 102 10.10 6.03 13.98
N ILE A 103 9.98 5.02 13.12
CA ILE A 103 10.98 3.94 13.00
C ILE A 103 12.35 4.53 12.66
N ALA A 104 12.44 5.39 11.64
CA ALA A 104 13.72 5.97 11.20
C ALA A 104 14.38 6.80 12.31
N VAL A 105 13.63 7.66 12.99
CA VAL A 105 14.17 8.51 14.06
C VAL A 105 14.62 7.68 15.26
N LEU A 106 13.81 6.72 15.71
CA LEU A 106 14.14 5.89 16.86
C LEU A 106 15.38 5.01 16.60
N ILE A 107 15.52 4.46 15.39
CA ILE A 107 16.73 3.73 14.98
C ILE A 107 17.93 4.67 14.94
N GLY A 108 17.80 5.86 14.34
CA GLY A 108 18.85 6.87 14.26
C GLY A 108 19.33 7.35 15.63
N MET A 109 18.43 7.44 16.62
CA MET A 109 18.77 7.79 18.00
C MET A 109 19.38 6.62 18.78
N GLY A 110 18.86 5.41 18.61
CA GLY A 110 19.24 4.25 19.40
C GLY A 110 20.49 3.54 18.91
N LEU A 111 20.75 3.50 17.60
CA LEU A 111 21.94 2.83 17.04
C LEU A 111 23.25 3.42 17.61
N PRO A 112 23.46 4.74 17.66
CA PRO A 112 24.64 5.33 18.31
C PRO A 112 24.77 4.94 19.80
N GLU A 113 23.67 4.87 20.54
CA GLU A 113 23.69 4.43 21.94
C GLU A 113 24.03 2.95 22.09
N MET A 114 23.52 2.09 21.20
CA MET A 114 23.91 0.67 21.16
C MET A 114 25.40 0.51 20.86
N VAL A 115 25.93 1.28 19.90
CA VAL A 115 27.36 1.30 19.57
C VAL A 115 28.18 1.76 20.77
N GLN A 116 27.79 2.86 21.41
CA GLN A 116 28.49 3.37 22.58
C GLN A 116 28.45 2.37 23.75
N ALA A 117 27.30 1.76 24.02
CA ALA A 117 27.16 0.73 25.04
C ALA A 117 28.00 -0.52 24.73
N PHE A 118 28.12 -0.89 23.46
CA PHE A 118 28.98 -1.98 23.00
C PHE A 118 30.46 -1.67 23.22
N LYS A 119 30.90 -0.45 22.88
CA LYS A 119 32.28 0.03 23.10
C LYS A 119 32.66 0.07 24.57
N GLU A 120 31.77 0.60 25.40
CA GLU A 120 31.98 0.75 26.85
C GLU A 120 31.70 -0.54 27.64
N LYS A 121 31.34 -1.64 26.96
CA LYS A 121 31.00 -2.94 27.60
C LYS A 121 29.94 -2.78 28.72
N ARG A 122 28.93 -1.93 28.49
CA ARG A 122 27.90 -1.63 29.50
C ARG A 122 26.99 -2.84 29.74
N LYS A 123 27.29 -3.66 30.76
CA LYS A 123 26.43 -4.78 31.23
C LYS A 123 25.67 -5.48 30.07
N TRP A 124 24.35 -5.61 30.18
CA TRP A 124 23.51 -6.20 29.14
C TRP A 124 23.22 -5.24 27.98
N PHE A 125 23.26 -3.91 28.18
CA PHE A 125 23.08 -2.91 27.11
C PHE A 125 24.12 -3.03 26.00
N GLY A 126 25.34 -3.43 26.33
CA GLY A 126 26.41 -3.67 25.36
C GLY A 126 26.13 -4.84 24.43
N TRP A 127 25.08 -5.64 24.65
CA TRP A 127 24.65 -6.72 23.75
C TRP A 127 23.46 -6.34 22.87
N LEU A 128 22.88 -5.15 23.02
CA LEU A 128 21.74 -4.72 22.22
C LEU A 128 22.06 -4.62 20.73
N LEU A 129 23.27 -4.18 20.35
CA LEU A 129 23.70 -4.10 18.95
C LEU A 129 23.72 -5.47 18.23
N PRO A 130 24.47 -6.48 18.73
CA PRO A 130 24.46 -7.79 18.08
C PRO A 130 23.09 -8.48 18.19
N LEU A 131 22.33 -8.25 19.28
CA LEU A 131 20.99 -8.81 19.45
C LEU A 131 20.00 -8.23 18.44
N SER A 132 19.99 -6.90 18.24
CA SER A 132 19.08 -6.26 17.30
C SER A 132 19.36 -6.68 15.86
N LEU A 133 20.64 -6.72 15.48
CA LEU A 133 21.06 -7.29 14.20
C LEU A 133 20.54 -8.73 14.03
N LEU A 134 20.82 -9.61 15.00
CA LEU A 134 20.49 -11.03 14.88
C LEU A 134 18.97 -11.27 14.78
N VAL A 135 18.18 -10.64 15.65
CA VAL A 135 16.73 -10.82 15.66
C VAL A 135 16.09 -10.23 14.39
N THR A 136 16.51 -9.04 13.97
CA THR A 136 16.00 -8.43 12.73
C THR A 136 16.37 -9.26 11.50
N SER A 137 17.61 -9.73 11.39
CA SER A 137 18.03 -10.59 10.27
C SER A 137 17.27 -11.92 10.25
N ILE A 138 17.08 -12.56 11.41
CA ILE A 138 16.32 -13.81 11.50
C ILE A 138 14.87 -13.59 11.05
N MET A 139 14.21 -12.54 11.53
CA MET A 139 12.81 -12.25 11.16
C MET A 139 12.68 -11.95 9.68
N SER A 140 13.59 -11.15 9.10
CA SER A 140 13.64 -10.90 7.66
C SER A 140 13.82 -12.20 6.86
N ILE A 141 14.76 -13.07 7.28
CA ILE A 141 14.98 -14.36 6.63
C ILE A 141 13.74 -15.24 6.72
N LEU A 142 13.15 -15.41 7.91
CA LEU A 142 11.96 -16.23 8.12
C LEU A 142 10.80 -15.78 7.22
N PHE A 143 10.61 -14.47 7.07
CA PHE A 143 9.61 -13.95 6.15
C PHE A 143 9.97 -14.24 4.69
N ILE A 144 11.22 -14.00 4.27
CA ILE A 144 11.68 -14.26 2.88
C ILE A 144 11.59 -15.75 2.49
N LEU A 145 11.68 -16.69 3.44
CA LEU A 145 11.57 -18.13 3.14
C LEU A 145 10.25 -18.52 2.46
N HIS A 146 9.20 -17.69 2.57
CA HIS A 146 7.92 -17.85 1.89
C HIS A 146 8.00 -17.59 0.37
N TYR A 147 9.11 -17.02 -0.13
CA TYR A 147 9.30 -16.66 -1.54
C TYR A 147 10.38 -17.56 -2.16
N PRO A 148 10.01 -18.62 -2.91
CA PRO A 148 10.94 -19.66 -3.36
C PRO A 148 12.12 -19.16 -4.21
N ILE A 149 11.89 -18.14 -5.04
CA ILE A 149 12.92 -17.54 -5.89
C ILE A 149 13.77 -16.57 -5.07
N LEU A 150 13.14 -15.71 -4.26
CA LEU A 150 13.85 -14.66 -3.51
C LEU A 150 14.77 -15.22 -2.43
N ARG A 151 14.35 -16.31 -1.78
CA ARG A 151 15.17 -16.95 -0.75
C ARG A 151 16.52 -17.46 -1.27
N LEU A 152 16.66 -17.70 -2.58
CA LEU A 152 17.91 -18.18 -3.18
C LEU A 152 18.99 -17.10 -3.17
N PHE A 153 18.63 -15.81 -3.14
CA PHE A 153 19.61 -14.72 -3.18
C PHE A 153 19.51 -13.77 -1.98
N LEU A 154 18.32 -13.39 -1.51
CA LEU A 154 18.21 -12.45 -0.38
C LEU A 154 18.66 -13.08 0.94
N VAL A 155 18.33 -14.35 1.21
CA VAL A 155 18.75 -15.04 2.44
C VAL A 155 20.28 -15.14 2.54
N PRO A 156 21.02 -15.64 1.53
CA PRO A 156 22.47 -15.69 1.64
C PRO A 156 23.11 -14.29 1.76
N ILE A 157 22.56 -13.26 1.10
CA ILE A 157 23.07 -11.88 1.25
C ILE A 157 22.89 -11.38 2.69
N ILE A 158 21.68 -11.50 3.26
CA ILE A 158 21.39 -11.08 4.64
C ILE A 158 22.23 -11.87 5.63
N ALA A 159 22.33 -13.19 5.45
CA ALA A 159 23.13 -14.06 6.31
C ALA A 159 24.63 -13.71 6.25
N LEU A 160 25.16 -13.47 5.04
CA LEU A 160 26.56 -13.07 4.83
C LEU A 160 26.89 -11.78 5.58
N PHE A 161 26.11 -10.71 5.38
CA PHE A 161 26.34 -9.44 6.07
C PHE A 161 26.15 -9.55 7.58
N THR A 162 25.21 -10.36 8.03
CA THR A 162 25.01 -10.64 9.46
C THR A 162 26.24 -11.31 10.07
N VAL A 163 26.76 -12.37 9.43
CA VAL A 163 27.95 -13.09 9.91
C VAL A 163 29.19 -12.19 9.90
N ILE A 164 29.41 -11.42 8.82
CA ILE A 164 30.54 -10.50 8.71
C ILE A 164 30.46 -9.43 9.81
N SER A 165 29.28 -8.85 10.05
CA SER A 165 29.08 -7.88 11.13
C SER A 165 29.41 -8.48 12.50
N LEU A 166 28.85 -9.65 12.83
CA LEU A 166 29.11 -10.33 14.09
C LEU A 166 30.59 -10.69 14.27
N LEU A 167 31.27 -11.10 13.19
CA LEU A 167 32.71 -11.35 13.20
C LEU A 167 33.49 -10.07 13.54
N PHE A 168 33.18 -8.94 12.90
CA PHE A 168 33.86 -7.67 13.20
C PHE A 168 33.54 -7.16 14.61
N LEU A 169 32.31 -7.30 15.09
CA LEU A 169 31.93 -7.00 16.48
C LEU A 169 32.71 -7.87 17.47
N PHE A 170 32.86 -9.17 17.18
CA PHE A 170 33.65 -10.09 17.99
C PHE A 170 35.13 -9.71 17.99
N LEU A 171 35.71 -9.44 16.82
CA LEU A 171 37.10 -8.99 16.68
C LEU A 171 37.35 -7.67 17.39
N TYR A 172 36.39 -6.74 17.33
CA TYR A 172 36.43 -5.51 18.12
C TYR A 172 36.49 -5.81 19.62
N ARG A 173 35.64 -6.70 20.14
CA ARG A 173 35.67 -7.06 21.58
C ARG A 173 36.94 -7.79 22.00
N ARG A 174 37.56 -8.55 21.10
CA ARG A 174 38.78 -9.31 21.39
C ARG A 174 40.05 -8.47 21.30
N LYS A 175 40.15 -7.60 20.29
CA LYS A 175 41.36 -6.85 19.96
C LYS A 175 41.27 -5.35 20.29
N GLU A 176 40.08 -4.84 20.55
CA GLU A 176 39.76 -3.44 20.88
C GLU A 176 40.24 -2.40 19.85
N LYS A 177 40.53 -2.84 18.62
CA LYS A 177 40.93 -1.94 17.53
C LYS A 177 39.71 -1.26 16.92
N GLN A 178 39.71 0.08 16.93
CA GLN A 178 38.62 0.89 16.37
C GLN A 178 38.32 0.62 14.89
N GLY A 179 39.32 0.18 14.11
CA GLY A 179 39.16 -0.14 12.69
C GLY A 179 38.16 -1.27 12.39
N TYR A 180 37.81 -2.12 13.36
CA TYR A 180 36.80 -3.16 13.17
C TYR A 180 35.36 -2.63 13.31
N LEU A 181 35.14 -1.47 13.92
CA LEU A 181 33.80 -0.98 14.22
C LEU A 181 33.08 -0.42 12.97
N PRO A 182 33.69 0.44 12.12
CA PRO A 182 33.03 0.90 10.89
C PRO A 182 32.53 -0.21 9.97
N PRO A 183 33.31 -1.26 9.63
CA PRO A 183 32.81 -2.34 8.78
C PRO A 183 31.72 -3.17 9.47
N ALA A 184 31.76 -3.32 10.81
CA ALA A 184 30.66 -3.96 11.55
C ALA A 184 29.35 -3.19 11.40
N ILE A 185 29.38 -1.86 11.54
CA ILE A 185 28.18 -1.03 11.40
C ILE A 185 27.69 -1.01 9.95
N ALA A 186 28.59 -0.88 8.98
CA ALA A 186 28.24 -0.96 7.57
C ALA A 186 27.55 -2.28 7.21
N CYS A 187 28.10 -3.42 7.66
CA CYS A 187 27.49 -4.74 7.44
C CYS A 187 26.17 -4.91 8.21
N THR A 188 26.03 -4.31 9.40
CA THR A 188 24.76 -4.29 10.14
C THR A 188 23.67 -3.58 9.33
N LEU A 189 23.97 -2.39 8.80
CA LEU A 189 23.06 -1.63 7.95
C LEU A 189 22.72 -2.39 6.66
N ALA A 190 23.73 -2.97 6.00
CA ALA A 190 23.51 -3.79 4.81
C ALA A 190 22.58 -4.98 5.09
N ALA A 191 22.78 -5.71 6.18
CA ALA A 191 21.95 -6.86 6.56
C ALA A 191 20.48 -6.46 6.77
N ILE A 192 20.21 -5.40 7.55
CA ILE A 192 18.84 -5.01 7.89
C ILE A 192 18.12 -4.26 6.76
N LEU A 193 18.86 -3.62 5.84
CA LEU A 193 18.27 -2.86 4.73
C LEU A 193 18.13 -3.65 3.43
N THR A 194 18.81 -4.79 3.28
CA THR A 194 18.76 -5.60 2.03
C THR A 194 17.32 -5.93 1.62
N ALA A 195 16.51 -6.43 2.57
CA ALA A 195 15.14 -6.83 2.28
C ALA A 195 14.18 -5.66 2.01
N PRO A 196 14.07 -4.63 2.86
CA PRO A 196 13.22 -3.48 2.56
C PRO A 196 13.66 -2.74 1.29
N PHE A 197 14.96 -2.70 0.99
CA PHE A 197 15.45 -2.15 -0.28
C PHE A 197 14.93 -2.93 -1.49
N TYR A 198 14.99 -4.27 -1.45
CA TYR A 198 14.40 -5.09 -2.51
C TYR A 198 12.89 -4.84 -2.65
N TRP A 199 12.16 -4.74 -1.52
CA TRP A 199 10.73 -4.40 -1.52
C TRP A 199 10.46 -3.05 -2.20
N CYS A 200 11.27 -2.03 -1.93
CA CYS A 200 11.15 -0.73 -2.62
C CYS A 200 11.42 -0.83 -4.14
N LEU A 201 12.29 -1.73 -4.61
CA LEU A 201 12.52 -1.89 -6.05
C LEU A 201 11.32 -2.52 -6.77
N THR A 202 10.50 -3.31 -6.07
CA THR A 202 9.35 -3.98 -6.68
C THR A 202 8.34 -3.00 -7.28
N VAL A 203 8.13 -1.82 -6.67
CA VAL A 203 7.20 -0.82 -7.21
C VAL A 203 7.72 -0.13 -8.47
N ILE A 204 9.05 -0.15 -8.69
CA ILE A 204 9.69 0.39 -9.90
C ILE A 204 9.67 -0.64 -11.02
N TRP A 205 10.03 -1.88 -10.71
CA TRP A 205 10.10 -2.96 -11.70
C TRP A 205 8.75 -3.53 -12.11
N PHE A 206 7.79 -3.49 -11.19
CA PHE A 206 6.45 -4.00 -11.41
C PHE A 206 5.45 -2.89 -11.07
N PRO A 207 5.31 -1.87 -11.94
CA PRO A 207 4.36 -0.78 -11.72
C PRO A 207 2.97 -1.36 -11.41
N PRO A 208 2.37 -1.00 -10.27
CA PRO A 208 1.07 -1.55 -9.88
C PRO A 208 0.01 -1.07 -10.88
N VAL A 209 -0.78 -2.03 -11.40
CA VAL A 209 -1.94 -1.72 -12.25
C VAL A 209 -3.04 -1.02 -11.44
N ASN A 210 -3.10 -1.29 -10.13
CA ASN A 210 -4.02 -0.65 -9.20
C ASN A 210 -3.30 0.49 -8.46
N SER A 211 -3.70 1.73 -8.74
CA SER A 211 -3.21 2.94 -8.08
C SER A 211 -4.01 3.35 -6.83
N THR A 212 -5.18 2.76 -6.59
CA THR A 212 -6.06 3.08 -5.44
C THR A 212 -5.65 2.34 -4.16
N MET A 213 -4.99 1.19 -4.30
CA MET A 213 -4.49 0.37 -3.18
C MET A 213 -3.00 0.03 -3.36
N PRO A 214 -2.10 1.03 -3.30
CA PRO A 214 -0.67 0.78 -3.49
C PRO A 214 -0.11 -0.11 -2.37
N TYR A 215 0.89 -0.93 -2.71
CA TYR A 215 1.69 -1.66 -1.75
C TYR A 215 3.04 -2.00 -2.40
N ALA A 216 4.05 -2.31 -1.59
CA ALA A 216 5.34 -2.80 -2.09
C ALA A 216 5.44 -4.32 -1.88
N GLY A 217 5.90 -5.06 -2.88
CA GLY A 217 6.24 -6.47 -2.69
C GLY A 217 6.34 -7.30 -3.96
N PRO A 218 6.95 -8.49 -3.88
CA PRO A 218 7.13 -9.41 -4.99
C PRO A 218 5.82 -9.87 -5.63
N GLU A 219 4.70 -9.77 -4.91
CA GLU A 219 3.37 -10.09 -5.41
C GLU A 219 2.97 -9.22 -6.61
N LEU A 220 3.58 -8.04 -6.76
CA LEU A 220 3.41 -7.19 -7.95
C LEU A 220 3.88 -7.87 -9.24
N ALA A 221 4.87 -8.76 -9.15
CA ALA A 221 5.44 -9.45 -10.32
C ALA A 221 4.49 -10.48 -10.92
N THR A 222 3.60 -11.07 -10.12
CA THR A 222 2.70 -12.10 -10.60
C THR A 222 1.43 -11.55 -11.24
N GLN A 223 1.16 -10.24 -11.17
CA GLN A 223 0.02 -9.51 -11.79
C GLN A 223 -1.37 -10.15 -11.68
N VAL A 224 -1.55 -11.24 -10.94
CA VAL A 224 -2.86 -11.79 -10.64
C VAL A 224 -3.48 -10.85 -9.64
N GLN A 225 -4.35 -9.99 -10.15
CA GLN A 225 -5.42 -9.26 -9.45
C GLN A 225 -5.24 -9.33 -7.95
N THR A 226 -4.64 -8.31 -7.35
CA THR A 226 -4.58 -8.21 -5.90
C THR A 226 -6.02 -8.32 -5.40
N ARG A 227 -6.39 -9.48 -4.85
CA ARG A 227 -7.77 -9.91 -4.55
C ARG A 227 -8.46 -9.11 -3.44
N SER A 228 -7.88 -7.97 -3.08
CA SER A 228 -8.49 -7.00 -2.16
C SER A 228 -9.19 -5.85 -2.87
N MET A 229 -9.37 -5.99 -4.19
CA MET A 229 -10.40 -5.27 -4.90
C MET A 229 -11.76 -5.68 -4.36
N THR A 230 -12.33 -4.86 -3.47
CA THR A 230 -13.78 -4.79 -3.41
C THR A 230 -14.27 -4.24 -4.75
N SER A 231 -15.45 -4.65 -5.22
CA SER A 231 -16.08 -4.17 -6.46
C SER A 231 -16.15 -2.64 -6.59
N ASN A 232 -15.93 -1.93 -5.47
CA ASN A 232 -16.13 -0.50 -5.30
C ASN A 232 -14.81 0.28 -5.37
N GLN A 233 -13.69 -0.37 -5.68
CA GLN A 233 -12.34 0.21 -5.66
C GLN A 233 -11.54 -0.07 -6.96
N GLU A 234 -12.22 -0.57 -7.99
CA GLU A 234 -11.65 -0.93 -9.29
C GLU A 234 -11.50 0.29 -10.21
N THR A 235 -10.45 0.31 -11.02
CA THR A 235 -10.42 1.18 -12.19
C THR A 235 -11.53 0.76 -13.16
N MET A 236 -12.32 1.76 -13.59
CA MET A 236 -13.54 1.59 -14.38
C MET A 236 -13.36 0.75 -15.63
N VAL A 237 -12.21 0.88 -16.29
CA VAL A 237 -12.08 0.37 -17.63
C VAL A 237 -10.72 -0.27 -17.84
N ALA A 238 -10.73 -1.49 -18.40
CA ALA A 238 -9.51 -2.11 -18.89
C ALA A 238 -8.94 -1.29 -20.05
N PRO A 239 -7.62 -1.02 -20.11
CA PRO A 239 -6.99 -0.33 -21.24
C PRO A 239 -6.97 -1.25 -22.47
N ASP A 240 -8.14 -1.50 -23.04
CA ASP A 240 -8.41 -2.41 -24.14
C ASP A 240 -8.90 -1.68 -25.39
N ALA A 241 -9.01 -2.42 -26.50
CA ALA A 241 -9.42 -1.83 -27.78
C ALA A 241 -10.83 -1.23 -27.73
N SER A 242 -11.76 -1.82 -26.96
CA SER A 242 -13.15 -1.35 -26.86
C SER A 242 -13.22 0.02 -26.19
N THR A 243 -12.41 0.20 -25.15
CA THR A 243 -12.27 1.41 -24.37
C THR A 243 -11.70 2.54 -25.21
N LYS A 244 -10.59 2.24 -25.88
CA LYS A 244 -9.94 3.21 -26.76
C LYS A 244 -10.87 3.68 -27.87
N ALA A 245 -11.65 2.76 -28.44
CA ALA A 245 -12.60 3.08 -29.50
C ALA A 245 -13.74 3.99 -29.01
N MET A 246 -14.25 3.79 -27.78
CA MET A 246 -15.21 4.71 -27.17
C MET A 246 -14.63 6.08 -26.88
N GLU A 247 -13.41 6.16 -26.34
CA GLU A 247 -12.71 7.43 -26.11
C GLU A 247 -12.57 8.21 -27.42
N ASP A 248 -12.08 7.56 -28.48
CA ASP A 248 -11.90 8.18 -29.79
C ASP A 248 -13.24 8.67 -30.36
N TYR A 249 -14.32 7.90 -30.15
CA TYR A 249 -15.67 8.32 -30.50
C TYR A 249 -16.13 9.56 -29.71
N LEU A 250 -15.91 9.59 -28.40
CA LEU A 250 -16.28 10.72 -27.54
C LEU A 250 -15.49 11.98 -27.92
N VAL A 251 -14.17 11.85 -28.12
CA VAL A 251 -13.27 12.93 -28.53
C VAL A 251 -13.70 13.50 -29.88
N LYS A 252 -14.00 12.63 -30.86
CA LYS A 252 -14.45 13.03 -32.21
C LYS A 252 -15.75 13.83 -32.18
N ASN A 253 -16.63 13.57 -31.22
CA ASN A 253 -17.93 14.24 -31.09
C ASN A 253 -17.96 15.34 -30.02
N TYR A 254 -16.82 15.64 -29.39
CA TYR A 254 -16.72 16.62 -28.31
C TYR A 254 -17.12 18.02 -28.77
N GLN A 255 -17.80 18.76 -27.90
CA GLN A 255 -18.22 20.14 -28.14
C GLN A 255 -17.50 21.06 -27.14
N PRO A 256 -16.74 22.08 -27.60
CA PRO A 256 -16.08 23.00 -26.69
C PRO A 256 -17.06 23.65 -25.70
N GLY A 257 -16.75 23.57 -24.40
CA GLY A 257 -17.61 24.08 -23.33
C GLY A 257 -18.61 23.08 -22.76
N SER A 258 -18.65 21.83 -23.27
CA SER A 258 -19.38 20.72 -22.68
C SER A 258 -18.47 19.79 -21.88
N PHE A 259 -19.04 18.80 -21.20
CA PHE A 259 -18.29 17.64 -20.70
C PHE A 259 -18.16 16.60 -21.82
N LEU A 260 -17.00 15.93 -21.88
CA LEU A 260 -16.74 14.78 -22.74
C LEU A 260 -17.72 13.65 -22.41
N VAL A 261 -17.83 13.31 -21.14
CA VAL A 261 -18.75 12.30 -20.62
C VAL A 261 -19.08 12.55 -19.16
N VAL A 262 -20.31 12.20 -18.76
CA VAL A 262 -20.74 12.18 -17.36
C VAL A 262 -20.91 10.74 -16.89
N THR A 263 -20.42 10.44 -15.69
CA THR A 263 -20.44 9.10 -15.10
C THR A 263 -20.71 9.17 -13.60
N SER A 264 -20.99 8.04 -12.94
CA SER A 264 -21.32 8.02 -11.51
C SER A 264 -20.11 8.28 -10.63
N ARG A 265 -18.95 7.73 -10.94
CA ARG A 265 -17.80 7.71 -10.03
C ARG A 265 -16.61 8.55 -10.49
N SER A 266 -15.79 9.02 -9.55
CA SER A 266 -14.64 9.88 -9.83
C SER A 266 -13.49 9.16 -10.53
N ASP A 267 -13.27 7.89 -10.23
CA ASP A 267 -12.29 7.03 -10.91
C ASP A 267 -12.64 6.85 -12.40
N ASN A 268 -13.92 6.64 -12.71
CA ASN A 268 -14.45 6.61 -14.06
C ASN A 268 -14.13 7.91 -14.82
N ALA A 269 -14.46 9.06 -14.24
CA ALA A 269 -14.21 10.35 -14.88
C ALA A 269 -12.71 10.65 -15.05
N ALA A 270 -11.89 10.25 -14.06
CA ALA A 270 -10.44 10.48 -14.09
C ALA A 270 -9.75 9.78 -15.26
N ALA A 271 -10.15 8.54 -15.60
CA ALA A 271 -9.59 7.82 -16.75
C ALA A 271 -9.73 8.63 -18.05
N PHE A 272 -10.95 9.07 -18.37
CA PHE A 272 -11.20 9.91 -19.54
C PHE A 272 -10.41 11.22 -19.50
N ILE A 273 -10.29 11.88 -18.35
CA ILE A 273 -9.51 13.12 -18.22
C ILE A 273 -8.02 12.87 -18.52
N ILE A 274 -7.45 11.80 -17.98
CA ILE A 274 -6.03 11.47 -18.15
C ILE A 274 -5.74 11.10 -19.61
N ASP A 275 -6.58 10.27 -20.21
CA ASP A 275 -6.32 9.72 -21.55
C ASP A 275 -6.61 10.72 -22.68
N THR A 276 -7.58 11.63 -22.46
CA THR A 276 -8.02 12.56 -23.51
C THR A 276 -7.63 14.02 -23.25
N GLY A 277 -7.33 14.39 -22.01
CA GLY A 277 -7.14 15.79 -21.60
C GLY A 277 -8.43 16.64 -21.61
N LEU A 278 -9.59 16.02 -21.82
CA LEU A 278 -10.89 16.70 -21.93
C LEU A 278 -11.70 16.59 -20.62
N PRO A 279 -12.62 17.55 -20.35
CA PRO A 279 -13.35 17.57 -19.09
C PRO A 279 -14.38 16.44 -19.02
N ALA A 280 -14.26 15.54 -18.05
CA ALA A 280 -15.29 14.56 -17.67
C ALA A 280 -15.78 14.82 -16.23
N VAL A 281 -16.99 14.37 -15.90
CA VAL A 281 -17.59 14.65 -14.57
C VAL A 281 -18.17 13.40 -13.94
N ALA A 282 -17.93 13.28 -12.63
CA ALA A 282 -18.58 12.33 -11.75
C ALA A 282 -19.72 12.99 -10.98
N TYR A 283 -20.94 12.46 -11.04
CA TYR A 283 -22.06 12.99 -10.25
C TYR A 283 -22.18 12.39 -8.84
N GLY A 284 -21.53 11.25 -8.59
CA GLY A 284 -21.66 10.43 -7.37
C GLY A 284 -20.38 10.27 -6.54
N GLY A 285 -19.32 11.02 -6.83
CA GLY A 285 -18.08 11.00 -6.03
C GLY A 285 -17.30 9.68 -6.12
N PHE A 286 -16.56 9.30 -5.07
CA PHE A 286 -15.69 8.12 -5.14
C PHE A 286 -16.47 6.80 -5.21
N VAL A 287 -17.56 6.68 -4.42
CA VAL A 287 -18.34 5.44 -4.33
C VAL A 287 -19.62 5.44 -5.18
N GLY A 288 -20.03 6.58 -5.74
CA GLY A 288 -21.23 6.72 -6.56
C GLY A 288 -22.47 7.24 -5.82
N THR A 289 -22.36 7.52 -4.53
CA THR A 289 -23.48 7.92 -3.65
C THR A 289 -23.48 9.39 -3.24
N ASP A 290 -22.42 10.14 -3.57
CA ASP A 290 -22.37 11.57 -3.27
C ASP A 290 -23.42 12.33 -4.10
N LYS A 291 -23.89 13.46 -3.59
CA LYS A 291 -24.80 14.35 -4.32
C LYS A 291 -24.01 15.44 -5.05
N GLY A 292 -23.04 15.04 -5.87
CA GLY A 292 -22.17 15.96 -6.60
C GLY A 292 -22.88 16.73 -7.70
N LEU A 293 -23.83 16.07 -8.40
CA LEU A 293 -24.80 16.71 -9.28
C LEU A 293 -26.19 16.14 -9.01
N THR A 294 -27.15 17.02 -8.74
CA THR A 294 -28.56 16.67 -8.58
C THR A 294 -29.22 16.39 -9.94
N LEU A 295 -30.34 15.66 -9.93
CA LEU A 295 -31.12 15.43 -11.14
C LEU A 295 -31.57 16.75 -11.80
N SER A 296 -31.91 17.77 -11.02
CA SER A 296 -32.25 19.11 -11.54
C SER A 296 -31.08 19.78 -12.25
N GLU A 297 -29.88 19.69 -11.69
CA GLU A 297 -28.68 20.25 -12.34
C GLU A 297 -28.33 19.48 -13.60
N ILE A 298 -28.44 18.14 -13.59
CA ILE A 298 -28.23 17.32 -14.78
C ILE A 298 -29.22 17.73 -15.89
N LYS A 299 -30.51 17.85 -15.58
CA LYS A 299 -31.52 18.32 -16.55
C LYS A 299 -31.17 19.69 -17.12
N ASN A 300 -30.74 20.64 -16.27
CA ASN A 300 -30.34 21.97 -16.72
C ASN A 300 -29.10 21.92 -17.63
N LEU A 301 -28.11 21.11 -17.30
CA LEU A 301 -26.88 20.95 -18.09
C LEU A 301 -27.13 20.20 -19.41
N VAL A 302 -28.07 19.25 -19.45
CA VAL A 302 -28.54 18.62 -20.68
C VAL A 302 -29.24 19.66 -21.56
N ASN A 303 -30.21 20.41 -21.00
CA ASN A 303 -30.94 21.45 -21.72
C ASN A 303 -30.02 22.58 -22.24
N SER A 304 -28.94 22.90 -21.52
CA SER A 304 -27.95 23.88 -21.96
C SER A 304 -26.89 23.32 -22.91
N GLY A 305 -26.98 22.06 -23.32
CA GLY A 305 -26.02 21.39 -24.21
C GLY A 305 -24.65 21.12 -23.59
N LYS A 306 -24.51 21.22 -22.26
CA LYS A 306 -23.25 20.94 -21.55
C LYS A 306 -23.07 19.46 -21.24
N ILE A 307 -24.15 18.67 -21.21
CA ILE A 307 -24.12 17.21 -21.11
C ILE A 307 -24.72 16.62 -22.38
N THR A 308 -23.90 15.91 -23.14
CA THR A 308 -24.32 15.16 -24.34
C THR A 308 -24.24 13.66 -24.12
N TYR A 309 -23.17 13.21 -23.46
CA TYR A 309 -22.86 11.79 -23.26
C TYR A 309 -22.90 11.40 -21.79
N PHE A 310 -23.52 10.26 -21.52
CA PHE A 310 -23.69 9.71 -20.18
C PHE A 310 -23.31 8.24 -20.16
N LEU A 311 -22.40 7.85 -19.28
CA LEU A 311 -21.90 6.49 -19.15
C LEU A 311 -22.42 5.87 -17.85
N LEU A 312 -23.29 4.87 -17.99
CA LEU A 312 -23.92 4.17 -16.88
C LEU A 312 -23.32 2.79 -16.70
N ALA A 313 -23.11 2.37 -15.45
CA ALA A 313 -22.85 0.98 -15.12
C ALA A 313 -24.15 0.17 -15.26
N GLU A 314 -24.08 -1.00 -15.88
CA GLU A 314 -25.13 -2.01 -15.87
C GLU A 314 -24.98 -2.86 -14.61
N GLU A 315 -26.06 -3.01 -13.85
CA GLU A 315 -26.03 -3.61 -12.51
C GLU A 315 -25.83 -5.13 -12.56
N THR A 316 -24.78 -5.62 -11.92
CA THR A 316 -24.51 -7.04 -11.67
C THR A 316 -24.27 -7.28 -10.17
N GLY A 317 -25.25 -6.95 -9.31
CA GLY A 317 -25.25 -7.40 -7.91
C GLY A 317 -25.93 -6.46 -6.91
N PRO A 318 -26.12 -6.92 -5.65
CA PRO A 318 -26.72 -6.12 -4.58
C PRO A 318 -25.70 -5.10 -4.06
N GLY A 319 -25.59 -3.98 -4.76
CA GLY A 319 -24.88 -2.80 -4.31
C GLY A 319 -25.51 -1.56 -4.93
N GLU A 320 -26.00 -0.65 -4.09
CA GLU A 320 -26.60 0.62 -4.50
C GLU A 320 -25.52 1.54 -5.10
N PHE A 321 -25.14 1.31 -6.36
CA PHE A 321 -24.10 2.10 -7.05
C PHE A 321 -24.67 3.19 -7.96
N SER A 322 -25.99 3.31 -8.05
CA SER A 322 -26.64 4.26 -8.93
C SER A 322 -27.72 5.04 -8.19
N ASN A 323 -27.70 6.36 -8.32
CA ASN A 323 -28.86 7.17 -7.97
C ASN A 323 -29.96 6.82 -8.99
N PHE A 324 -30.86 5.91 -8.58
CA PHE A 324 -31.90 5.33 -9.44
C PHE A 324 -32.69 6.39 -10.24
N SER A 325 -32.90 7.56 -9.65
CA SER A 325 -33.58 8.68 -10.31
C SER A 325 -32.82 9.24 -11.52
N ILE A 326 -31.49 9.29 -11.46
CA ILE A 326 -30.62 9.78 -12.54
C ILE A 326 -30.50 8.71 -13.63
N SER A 327 -30.25 7.46 -13.25
CA SER A 327 -30.14 6.36 -14.22
C SER A 327 -31.45 6.15 -14.98
N ALA A 328 -32.60 6.18 -14.29
CA ALA A 328 -33.92 6.10 -14.93
C ALA A 328 -34.17 7.28 -15.89
N TYR A 329 -33.80 8.50 -15.49
CA TYR A 329 -33.92 9.68 -16.35
C TYR A 329 -33.10 9.53 -17.64
N VAL A 330 -31.83 9.12 -17.53
CA VAL A 330 -30.95 8.91 -18.68
C VAL A 330 -31.50 7.81 -19.59
N LYS A 331 -31.85 6.64 -19.05
CA LYS A 331 -32.42 5.53 -19.84
C LYS A 331 -33.72 5.91 -20.56
N THR A 332 -34.51 6.83 -20.00
CA THR A 332 -35.78 7.28 -20.60
C THR A 332 -35.59 8.38 -21.66
N ASN A 333 -34.61 9.27 -21.49
CA ASN A 333 -34.50 10.53 -22.27
C ASN A 333 -33.31 10.57 -23.23
N ALA A 334 -32.39 9.60 -23.14
CA ALA A 334 -31.21 9.50 -24.01
C ALA A 334 -31.24 8.22 -24.85
N LYS A 335 -30.64 8.29 -26.04
CA LYS A 335 -30.49 7.14 -26.93
C LYS A 335 -29.29 6.30 -26.49
N LEU A 336 -29.48 4.99 -26.31
CA LEU A 336 -28.38 4.04 -26.13
C LEU A 336 -27.53 3.98 -27.42
N ILE A 337 -26.21 4.11 -27.26
CA ILE A 337 -25.24 3.96 -28.36
C ILE A 337 -24.77 2.51 -28.38
N SER A 338 -24.97 1.85 -29.53
CA SER A 338 -24.46 0.48 -29.73
C SER A 338 -22.93 0.47 -29.80
N PRO A 339 -22.25 -0.56 -29.26
CA PRO A 339 -20.80 -0.75 -29.43
C PRO A 339 -20.30 -0.59 -30.86
N SER A 340 -21.09 -1.06 -31.83
CA SER A 340 -20.77 -0.95 -33.25
C SER A 340 -20.67 0.50 -33.74
N GLU A 341 -21.35 1.46 -33.11
CA GLU A 341 -21.30 2.88 -33.47
C GLU A 341 -19.94 3.52 -33.11
N TYR A 342 -19.24 3.01 -32.10
CA TYR A 342 -17.88 3.44 -31.75
C TYR A 342 -16.80 2.44 -32.18
N GLY A 343 -17.13 1.46 -33.02
CA GLY A 343 -16.15 0.63 -33.72
C GLY A 343 -15.75 -0.68 -33.02
N CYS A 344 -16.49 -1.13 -32.00
CA CYS A 344 -16.26 -2.44 -31.38
C CYS A 344 -17.54 -3.30 -31.33
N GLY A 345 -17.38 -4.61 -31.10
CA GLY A 345 -18.51 -5.54 -30.99
C GLY A 345 -19.03 -5.74 -29.56
N ASN A 346 -18.28 -5.29 -28.56
CA ASN A 346 -18.51 -5.64 -27.15
C ASN A 346 -18.72 -4.38 -26.29
N MET A 347 -19.52 -4.50 -25.24
CA MET A 347 -19.61 -3.47 -24.21
C MET A 347 -18.29 -3.33 -23.46
N ILE A 348 -18.05 -2.13 -22.92
CA ILE A 348 -16.91 -1.88 -22.04
C ILE A 348 -17.15 -2.56 -20.71
N SER A 349 -16.09 -3.11 -20.11
CA SER A 349 -16.14 -3.75 -18.80
C SER A 349 -15.07 -3.19 -17.85
N SER A 350 -15.30 -3.37 -16.55
CA SER A 350 -14.29 -3.11 -15.52
C SER A 350 -13.04 -3.94 -15.73
N LEU A 351 -11.92 -3.52 -15.14
CA LEU A 351 -10.63 -4.21 -15.26
C LEU A 351 -10.72 -5.72 -14.95
N ASN A 352 -11.63 -6.11 -14.04
CA ASN A 352 -11.86 -7.50 -13.65
C ASN A 352 -13.08 -8.15 -14.33
N GLY A 353 -13.76 -7.45 -15.24
CA GLY A 353 -14.96 -7.93 -15.92
C GLY A 353 -16.21 -8.05 -15.04
N THR A 354 -16.19 -7.43 -13.86
CA THR A 354 -17.26 -7.52 -12.84
C THR A 354 -18.45 -6.60 -13.14
N ALA A 355 -18.21 -5.50 -13.85
CA ALA A 355 -19.22 -4.56 -14.30
C ALA A 355 -19.11 -4.32 -15.80
N SER A 356 -20.25 -4.05 -16.46
CA SER A 356 -20.28 -3.57 -17.85
C SER A 356 -20.88 -2.17 -17.90
N PHE A 357 -20.55 -1.39 -18.93
CA PHE A 357 -20.96 -0.01 -19.06
C PHE A 357 -21.65 0.26 -20.39
N SER A 358 -22.70 1.07 -20.33
CA SER A 358 -23.51 1.48 -21.48
C SER A 358 -23.44 3.00 -21.66
N LEU A 359 -23.15 3.40 -22.90
CA LEU A 359 -23.06 4.82 -23.29
C LEU A 359 -24.40 5.31 -23.85
N TYR A 360 -24.88 6.42 -23.31
CA TYR A 360 -26.11 7.08 -23.71
C TYR A 360 -25.81 8.47 -24.28
N ARG A 361 -26.60 8.89 -25.27
CA ARG A 361 -26.51 10.21 -25.90
C ARG A 361 -27.85 10.94 -25.84
N PHE A 362 -27.87 12.13 -25.25
CA PHE A 362 -29.02 13.02 -25.32
C PHE A 362 -29.11 13.65 -26.71
N ASN A 363 -30.33 13.73 -27.25
CA ASN A 363 -30.58 14.50 -28.46
C ASN A 363 -30.60 15.99 -28.10
N LYS A 364 -30.06 16.83 -28.98
CA LYS A 364 -30.15 18.29 -28.85
C LYS A 364 -31.60 18.75 -29.03
#